data_AF-A0A960MBG3-F1
#
_entry.id   AF-A0A960MBG3-F1
#
_cell.length_a   1.000
_cell.length_b   1.000
_cell.length_c   1.000
_cell.angle_alpha   90.00
_cell.angle_beta   90.00
_cell.angle_gamma   90.00
#
_symmetry.space_group_name_H-M   'P 1'
#
loop_
_entity.id
_entity.type
_entity.pdbx_description
1 polymer ?
#
loop_
_entity_poly.entity_id
_entity_poly.type
_entity_poly.pdbx_seq_one_letter_code
_entity_poly.pdbx_strand_id
1 'polypeptide(L)'
;TTVSAGTLQGDVTSLQGSMINNAAVIFDQASDGTYAGVMSGSGNLMKIGTAKLTLSGANTYSGGTTVSLGTLQGDTGSLQGNIGNNTTVIFDQGSDGTYTGKMSGTGSLTKEGAGMLTLTGANTYSGGTTVSEGTLQGTTTSLQGPVTNDTMVIFNQSTDGTYAGIISGAGSLTKLGSGKVVLTGENTYSGGTTVTAGTLQCNSESLPGDTLNNA
;
A
#
# COMPACT_ATOMS: atom_id res chain seq x y z
N THR A 1 -26.21 -7.62 -6.54
CA THR A 1 -26.63 -6.38 -7.25
C THR A 1 -25.83 -6.20 -8.52
N THR A 2 -26.41 -5.71 -9.62
CA THR A 2 -25.65 -5.35 -10.83
C THR A 2 -25.84 -3.86 -11.12
N VAL A 3 -24.73 -3.13 -11.22
CA VAL A 3 -24.71 -1.70 -11.55
C VAL A 3 -24.24 -1.58 -13.00
N SER A 4 -25.19 -1.52 -13.93
CA SER A 4 -24.90 -1.51 -15.37
C SER A 4 -24.67 -0.10 -15.94
N ALA A 5 -25.17 0.93 -15.26
CA ALA A 5 -25.05 2.33 -15.66
C ALA A 5 -25.25 3.25 -14.44
N GLY A 6 -24.83 4.51 -14.55
CA GLY A 6 -25.01 5.52 -13.52
C GLY A 6 -24.19 5.24 -12.26
N THR A 7 -24.68 5.76 -11.13
CA THR A 7 -24.03 5.68 -9.82
C THR A 7 -24.94 4.99 -8.82
N LEU A 8 -24.44 3.93 -8.19
CA LEU A 8 -25.03 3.37 -6.98
C LEU A 8 -24.29 3.92 -5.76
N GLN A 9 -24.97 4.70 -4.93
CA GLN A 9 -24.41 5.26 -3.71
C GLN A 9 -25.12 4.72 -2.48
N GLY A 10 -24.33 4.39 -1.45
CA GLY A 10 -24.81 3.95 -0.15
C GLY A 10 -23.65 3.77 0.82
N ASP A 11 -23.85 3.01 1.87
CA ASP A 11 -22.86 2.64 2.88
C ASP A 11 -22.91 1.12 3.12
N VAL A 12 -22.13 0.57 4.04
CA VAL A 12 -22.19 -0.89 4.31
C VAL A 12 -23.53 -1.38 4.87
N THR A 13 -24.41 -0.48 5.34
CA THR A 13 -25.73 -0.86 5.84
C THR A 13 -26.75 -1.02 4.71
N SER A 14 -26.58 -0.27 3.63
CA SER A 14 -27.46 -0.25 2.45
C SER A 14 -26.91 -1.05 1.26
N LEU A 15 -25.59 -1.12 1.13
CA LEU A 15 -24.88 -1.90 0.11
C LEU A 15 -24.42 -3.23 0.73
N GLN A 16 -25.15 -4.30 0.44
CA GLN A 16 -24.87 -5.64 1.00
C GLN A 16 -24.86 -6.71 -0.09
N GLY A 17 -24.23 -7.85 0.23
CA GLY A 17 -24.11 -9.00 -0.66
C GLY A 17 -23.23 -8.71 -1.89
N SER A 18 -22.96 -9.73 -2.70
CA SER A 18 -22.07 -9.59 -3.87
C SER A 18 -22.65 -8.66 -4.93
N MET A 19 -21.77 -7.95 -5.64
CA MET A 19 -22.16 -7.00 -6.67
C MET A 19 -21.27 -7.04 -7.92
N ILE A 20 -21.88 -6.81 -9.08
CA ILE A 20 -21.21 -6.59 -10.36
C ILE A 20 -21.25 -5.09 -10.62
N ASN A 21 -20.14 -4.40 -10.45
CA ASN A 21 -19.96 -2.99 -10.73
C ASN A 21 -19.43 -2.79 -12.15
N ASN A 22 -20.29 -2.42 -13.10
CA ASN A 22 -19.88 -2.09 -14.47
C ASN A 22 -19.99 -0.58 -14.76
N ALA A 23 -20.25 0.25 -13.74
CA ALA A 23 -20.36 1.70 -13.87
C ALA A 23 -19.66 2.41 -12.70
N ALA A 24 -20.41 2.95 -11.73
CA ALA A 24 -19.85 3.58 -10.55
C ALA A 24 -20.56 3.13 -9.27
N VAL A 25 -19.76 2.81 -8.24
CA VAL A 25 -20.24 2.53 -6.88
C VAL A 25 -19.57 3.49 -5.92
N ILE A 26 -20.36 4.13 -5.06
CA ILE A 26 -19.90 5.04 -4.01
C ILE A 26 -20.27 4.47 -2.65
N PHE A 27 -19.28 4.25 -1.80
CA PHE A 27 -19.48 4.07 -0.37
C PHE A 27 -19.29 5.40 0.33
N ASP A 28 -20.39 5.99 0.81
CA ASP A 28 -20.43 7.16 1.67
C ASP A 28 -20.50 6.73 3.13
N GLN A 29 -19.34 6.42 3.69
CA GLN A 29 -19.25 5.76 4.99
C GLN A 29 -19.14 6.79 6.12
N ALA A 30 -20.24 6.96 6.87
CA ALA A 30 -20.33 7.89 8.00
C ALA A 30 -19.97 7.26 9.36
N SER A 31 -19.90 5.94 9.45
CA SER A 31 -19.47 5.19 10.63
C SER A 31 -18.67 3.97 10.18
N ASP A 32 -17.71 3.50 10.98
CA ASP A 32 -16.85 2.38 10.57
C ASP A 32 -17.68 1.15 10.19
N GLY A 33 -17.32 0.52 9.07
CA GLY A 33 -18.14 -0.52 8.47
C GLY A 33 -17.36 -1.48 7.58
N THR A 34 -17.84 -2.72 7.51
CA THR A 34 -17.25 -3.75 6.64
C THR A 34 -18.22 -4.16 5.54
N TYR A 35 -17.77 -4.08 4.28
CA TYR A 35 -18.44 -4.69 3.15
C TYR A 35 -17.82 -6.06 2.87
N ALA A 36 -18.56 -7.12 3.21
CA ALA A 36 -18.13 -8.51 3.04
C ALA A 36 -18.51 -9.13 1.69
N GLY A 37 -19.30 -8.42 0.86
CA GLY A 37 -19.70 -8.89 -0.45
C GLY A 37 -18.51 -8.95 -1.42
N VAL A 38 -18.57 -9.87 -2.38
CA VAL A 38 -17.61 -9.90 -3.50
C VAL A 38 -18.06 -8.90 -4.56
N MET A 39 -17.20 -7.93 -4.87
CA MET A 39 -17.38 -6.98 -5.97
C MET A 39 -16.56 -7.40 -7.19
N SER A 40 -17.20 -7.46 -8.36
CA SER A 40 -16.58 -7.71 -9.67
C SER A 40 -16.96 -6.62 -10.68
N GLY A 41 -16.44 -6.70 -11.92
CA GLY A 41 -16.79 -5.80 -13.02
C GLY A 41 -15.77 -4.69 -13.28
N SER A 42 -16.00 -3.88 -14.30
CA SER A 42 -15.04 -2.87 -14.79
C SER A 42 -15.29 -1.44 -14.28
N GLY A 43 -16.30 -1.26 -13.44
CA GLY A 43 -16.70 0.03 -12.90
C GLY A 43 -15.76 0.54 -11.82
N ASN A 44 -15.84 1.84 -11.57
CA ASN A 44 -15.02 2.51 -10.56
C ASN A 44 -15.66 2.39 -9.18
N LEU A 45 -14.83 2.25 -8.15
CA LEU A 45 -15.23 2.36 -6.75
C LEU A 45 -14.81 3.74 -6.20
N MET A 46 -15.69 4.41 -5.46
CA MET A 46 -15.34 5.62 -4.73
C MET A 46 -15.64 5.44 -3.25
N LYS A 47 -14.64 5.72 -2.41
CA LYS A 47 -14.80 5.83 -0.96
C LYS A 47 -14.89 7.31 -0.60
N ILE A 48 -16.06 7.72 -0.13
CA ILE A 48 -16.31 9.02 0.50
C ILE A 48 -16.79 8.80 1.94
N GLY A 49 -17.20 9.86 2.63
CA GLY A 49 -17.52 9.81 4.05
C GLY A 49 -16.28 9.69 4.93
N THR A 50 -16.37 10.19 6.15
CA THR A 50 -15.20 10.38 7.04
C THR A 50 -14.75 9.13 7.76
N ALA A 51 -15.58 8.08 7.82
CA ALA A 51 -15.29 6.87 8.58
C ALA A 51 -14.51 5.84 7.75
N LYS A 52 -14.14 4.73 8.38
CA LYS A 52 -13.44 3.62 7.75
C LYS A 52 -14.40 2.71 6.99
N LEU A 53 -14.08 2.42 5.72
CA LEU A 53 -14.64 1.30 4.97
C LEU A 53 -13.62 0.17 4.92
N THR A 54 -13.99 -0.98 5.45
CA THR A 54 -13.24 -2.23 5.28
C THR A 54 -13.86 -3.04 4.16
N LEU A 55 -13.08 -3.39 3.13
CA LEU A 55 -13.45 -4.40 2.14
C LEU A 55 -12.86 -5.73 2.55
N SER A 56 -13.71 -6.73 2.81
CA SER A 56 -13.27 -8.08 3.21
C SER A 56 -13.65 -9.17 2.21
N GLY A 57 -14.45 -8.84 1.19
CA GLY A 57 -14.75 -9.76 0.09
C GLY A 57 -13.54 -9.96 -0.82
N ALA A 58 -13.35 -11.18 -1.34
CA ALA A 58 -12.37 -11.48 -2.37
C ALA A 58 -12.80 -10.86 -3.71
N ASN A 59 -12.37 -9.64 -3.96
CA ASN A 59 -12.87 -8.81 -5.04
C ASN A 59 -12.13 -9.05 -6.34
N THR A 60 -12.81 -8.77 -7.46
CA THR A 60 -12.27 -8.92 -8.83
C THR A 60 -12.60 -7.72 -9.72
N TYR A 61 -13.05 -6.61 -9.13
CA TYR A 61 -13.31 -5.39 -9.91
C TYR A 61 -12.01 -4.82 -10.46
N SER A 62 -12.06 -4.25 -11.67
CA SER A 62 -10.86 -3.80 -12.39
C SER A 62 -10.81 -2.30 -12.66
N GLY A 63 -11.92 -1.56 -12.45
CA GLY A 63 -11.98 -0.12 -12.71
C GLY A 63 -11.12 0.73 -11.76
N GLY A 64 -10.68 0.16 -10.63
CA GLY A 64 -9.89 0.85 -9.62
C GLY A 64 -10.76 1.56 -8.58
N THR A 65 -10.09 2.29 -7.69
CA THR A 65 -10.71 2.91 -6.51
C THR A 65 -10.21 4.34 -6.31
N THR A 66 -11.09 5.27 -5.96
CA THR A 66 -10.71 6.61 -5.47
C THR A 66 -11.11 6.73 -4.00
N VAL A 67 -10.15 7.03 -3.13
CA VAL A 67 -10.35 7.28 -1.70
C VAL A 67 -10.29 8.78 -1.45
N SER A 68 -11.46 9.42 -1.48
CA SER A 68 -11.59 10.86 -1.34
C SER A 68 -11.61 11.31 0.12
N LEU A 69 -12.23 10.53 1.01
CA LEU A 69 -12.40 10.84 2.43
C LEU A 69 -12.30 9.58 3.30
N GLY A 70 -11.89 9.78 4.56
CA GLY A 70 -11.82 8.74 5.58
C GLY A 70 -10.72 7.72 5.32
N THR A 71 -10.99 6.45 5.61
CA THR A 71 -10.03 5.36 5.43
C THR A 71 -10.62 4.24 4.59
N LEU A 72 -9.83 3.71 3.66
CA LEU A 72 -10.11 2.43 3.01
C LEU A 72 -9.18 1.37 3.61
N GLN A 73 -9.73 0.28 4.13
CA GLN A 73 -8.97 -0.87 4.63
C GLN A 73 -9.30 -2.12 3.81
N GLY A 74 -8.29 -2.95 3.54
CA GLY A 74 -8.45 -4.26 2.91
C GLY A 74 -7.12 -4.98 2.82
N ASP A 75 -7.03 -5.99 1.96
CA ASP A 75 -5.80 -6.71 1.65
C ASP A 75 -5.64 -6.84 0.12
N THR A 76 -4.62 -7.57 -0.35
CA THR A 76 -4.43 -7.78 -1.80
C THR A 76 -5.52 -8.60 -2.48
N GLY A 77 -6.36 -9.31 -1.72
CA GLY A 77 -7.53 -10.03 -2.22
C GLY A 77 -8.76 -9.14 -2.34
N SER A 78 -8.92 -8.14 -1.48
CA SER A 78 -10.09 -7.25 -1.49
C SER A 78 -9.87 -5.91 -2.19
N LEU A 79 -8.63 -5.39 -2.22
CA LEU A 79 -8.29 -4.15 -2.93
C LEU A 79 -7.77 -4.47 -4.33
N GLN A 80 -8.44 -3.93 -5.36
CA GLN A 80 -8.13 -4.23 -6.77
C GLN A 80 -8.00 -2.97 -7.64
N GLY A 81 -7.34 -3.12 -8.79
CA GLY A 81 -7.11 -2.03 -9.77
C GLY A 81 -6.15 -0.96 -9.24
N ASN A 82 -6.09 0.20 -9.89
CA ASN A 82 -5.33 1.35 -9.36
C ASN A 82 -6.08 2.01 -8.20
N ILE A 83 -5.37 2.64 -7.26
CA ILE A 83 -5.98 3.45 -6.19
C ILE A 83 -5.51 4.91 -6.29
N GLY A 84 -6.45 5.83 -6.43
CA GLY A 84 -6.22 7.25 -6.12
C GLY A 84 -6.46 7.48 -4.63
N ASN A 85 -5.40 7.62 -3.84
CA ASN A 85 -5.45 7.79 -2.39
C ASN A 85 -5.22 9.25 -2.00
N ASN A 86 -6.27 9.95 -1.57
CA ASN A 86 -6.17 11.33 -1.09
C ASN A 86 -6.16 11.44 0.43
N THR A 87 -6.27 10.32 1.15
CA THR A 87 -6.39 10.27 2.63
C THR A 87 -5.58 9.12 3.20
N THR A 88 -6.20 7.97 3.48
CA THR A 88 -5.51 6.82 4.05
C THR A 88 -6.00 5.51 3.43
N VAL A 89 -5.05 4.68 3.01
CA VAL A 89 -5.28 3.28 2.63
C VAL A 89 -4.51 2.39 3.59
N ILE A 90 -5.19 1.39 4.15
CA ILE A 90 -4.61 0.37 5.02
C ILE A 90 -4.65 -0.97 4.29
N PHE A 91 -3.48 -1.59 4.12
CA PHE A 91 -3.36 -3.00 3.79
C PHE A 91 -3.16 -3.79 5.09
N ASP A 92 -4.22 -4.41 5.57
CA ASP A 92 -4.22 -5.36 6.68
C ASP A 92 -3.95 -6.75 6.12
N GLN A 93 -2.67 -7.03 5.86
CA GLN A 93 -2.24 -8.17 5.08
C GLN A 93 -1.88 -9.34 6.00
N GLY A 94 -2.84 -10.22 6.28
CA GLY A 94 -2.64 -11.37 7.18
C GLY A 94 -1.73 -12.47 6.65
N SER A 95 -1.69 -12.68 5.33
CA SER A 95 -0.82 -13.64 4.64
C SER A 95 -0.10 -12.97 3.48
N ASP A 96 1.01 -13.52 3.00
CA ASP A 96 1.77 -12.90 1.90
C ASP A 96 0.90 -12.63 0.67
N GLY A 97 1.06 -11.44 0.09
CA GLY A 97 0.25 -10.95 -1.02
C GLY A 97 1.01 -9.97 -1.92
N THR A 98 0.60 -9.88 -3.18
CA THR A 98 1.15 -8.91 -4.14
C THR A 98 0.06 -7.97 -4.63
N TYR A 99 0.29 -6.67 -4.50
CA TYR A 99 -0.55 -5.63 -5.08
C TYR A 99 0.11 -5.07 -6.34
N THR A 100 -0.57 -5.20 -7.48
CA THR A 100 -0.08 -4.79 -8.80
C THR A 100 -0.59 -3.42 -9.24
N GLY A 101 -1.62 -2.91 -8.58
CA GLY A 101 -2.20 -1.60 -8.84
C GLY A 101 -1.22 -0.47 -8.54
N LYS A 102 -1.30 0.61 -9.32
CA LYS A 102 -0.61 1.86 -9.01
C LYS A 102 -1.41 2.63 -7.97
N MET A 103 -0.72 3.14 -6.96
CA MET A 103 -1.25 4.06 -5.97
C MET A 103 -0.74 5.48 -6.25
N SER A 104 -1.65 6.45 -6.27
CA SER A 104 -1.36 7.87 -6.50
C SER A 104 -2.06 8.75 -5.45
N GLY A 105 -1.81 10.06 -5.48
CA GLY A 105 -2.50 11.04 -4.63
C GLY A 105 -1.66 11.50 -3.42
N THR A 106 -2.28 12.23 -2.50
CA THR A 106 -1.59 12.84 -1.36
C THR A 106 -1.70 12.03 -0.07
N GLY A 107 -2.46 10.94 -0.10
CA GLY A 107 -2.74 10.12 1.07
C GLY A 107 -1.57 9.23 1.48
N SER A 108 -1.67 8.72 2.71
CA SER A 108 -0.72 7.79 3.30
C SER A 108 -1.13 6.34 3.08
N LEU A 109 -0.13 5.47 3.06
CA LEU A 109 -0.27 4.02 3.08
C LEU A 109 0.07 3.49 4.48
N THR A 110 -0.73 2.58 5.02
CA THR A 110 -0.36 1.81 6.21
C THR A 110 -0.35 0.32 5.87
N LYS A 111 0.72 -0.37 6.25
CA LYS A 111 0.85 -1.82 6.17
C LYS A 111 0.76 -2.40 7.58
N GLU A 112 -0.26 -3.23 7.80
CA GLU A 112 -0.50 -3.99 9.03
C GLU A 112 -0.71 -5.47 8.68
N GLY A 113 -0.92 -6.32 9.69
CA GLY A 113 -1.01 -7.77 9.52
C GLY A 113 0.35 -8.45 9.36
N ALA A 114 0.42 -9.72 9.76
CA ALA A 114 1.68 -10.46 9.87
C ALA A 114 2.34 -10.82 8.52
N GLY A 115 1.59 -10.80 7.41
CA GLY A 115 2.08 -11.21 6.10
C GLY A 115 2.95 -10.16 5.42
N MET A 116 3.65 -10.57 4.36
CA MET A 116 4.36 -9.68 3.46
C MET A 116 3.42 -9.04 2.43
N LEU A 117 3.41 -7.72 2.36
CA LEU A 117 2.82 -6.99 1.23
C LEU A 117 3.90 -6.66 0.21
N THR A 118 3.78 -7.20 -1.00
CA THR A 118 4.65 -6.83 -2.13
C THR A 118 3.96 -5.81 -3.03
N LEU A 119 4.53 -4.62 -3.17
CA LEU A 119 4.07 -3.58 -4.10
C LEU A 119 4.89 -3.61 -5.39
N THR A 120 4.23 -3.87 -6.52
CA THR A 120 4.88 -3.89 -7.85
C THR A 120 4.47 -2.72 -8.75
N GLY A 121 3.36 -2.04 -8.44
CA GLY A 121 2.94 -0.84 -9.14
C GLY A 121 3.94 0.31 -8.98
N ALA A 122 4.23 1.02 -10.07
CA ALA A 122 4.97 2.29 -10.00
C ALA A 122 4.06 3.37 -9.41
N ASN A 123 4.34 3.73 -8.17
CA ASN A 123 3.46 4.55 -7.34
C ASN A 123 3.88 6.03 -7.38
N THR A 124 2.92 6.91 -7.10
CA THR A 124 3.12 8.37 -7.04
C THR A 124 2.43 9.01 -5.84
N TYR A 125 2.01 8.21 -4.84
CA TYR A 125 1.48 8.76 -3.61
C TYR A 125 2.57 9.52 -2.84
N SER A 126 2.21 10.63 -2.19
CA SER A 126 3.18 11.49 -1.49
C SER A 126 3.01 11.53 0.03
N GLY A 127 1.93 10.97 0.57
CA GLY A 127 1.64 11.02 2.01
C GLY A 127 2.52 10.11 2.89
N GLY A 128 3.43 9.35 2.28
CA GLY A 128 4.33 8.43 2.98
C GLY A 128 3.70 7.08 3.32
N THR A 129 4.47 6.25 4.02
CA THR A 129 4.11 4.89 4.39
C THR A 129 4.43 4.60 5.85
N THR A 130 3.54 3.89 6.54
CA THR A 130 3.81 3.31 7.86
C THR A 130 3.76 1.78 7.75
N VAL A 131 4.75 1.10 8.31
CA VAL A 131 4.84 -0.37 8.36
C VAL A 131 4.77 -0.81 9.82
N SER A 132 3.53 -0.94 10.31
CA SER A 132 3.25 -1.28 11.71
C SER A 132 3.50 -2.76 12.01
N GLU A 133 3.20 -3.65 11.04
CA GLU A 133 3.31 -5.10 11.20
C GLU A 133 3.75 -5.82 9.92
N GLY A 134 4.36 -6.99 10.10
CA GLY A 134 4.78 -7.88 9.01
C GLY A 134 5.94 -7.30 8.19
N THR A 135 5.85 -7.46 6.87
CA THR A 135 6.89 -7.00 5.94
C THR A 135 6.29 -6.18 4.81
N LEU A 136 6.91 -5.05 4.47
CA LEU A 136 6.65 -4.33 3.23
C LEU A 136 7.80 -4.56 2.25
N GLN A 137 7.50 -5.13 1.08
CA GLN A 137 8.45 -5.30 0.00
C GLN A 137 8.10 -4.41 -1.19
N GLY A 138 9.11 -3.73 -1.75
CA GLY A 138 8.96 -2.93 -2.96
C GLY A 138 10.28 -2.59 -3.63
N THR A 139 10.25 -1.55 -4.44
CA THR A 139 11.38 -0.96 -5.15
C THR A 139 11.40 0.55 -4.90
N THR A 140 12.42 1.25 -5.41
CA THR A 140 12.43 2.72 -5.41
C THR A 140 11.33 3.35 -6.27
N THR A 141 10.61 2.57 -7.10
CA THR A 141 9.49 3.04 -7.90
C THR A 141 8.13 2.70 -7.29
N SER A 142 8.05 1.71 -6.40
CA SER A 142 6.79 1.35 -5.72
C SER A 142 6.67 1.90 -4.30
N LEU A 143 7.79 2.16 -3.62
CA LEU A 143 7.78 2.90 -2.35
C LEU A 143 8.02 4.38 -2.63
N GLN A 144 7.23 5.27 -2.03
CA GLN A 144 7.30 6.72 -2.22
C GLN A 144 7.12 7.47 -0.88
N GLY A 145 7.65 8.69 -0.81
CA GLY A 145 7.58 9.53 0.40
C GLY A 145 8.40 8.97 1.57
N PRO A 146 8.26 9.52 2.79
CA PRO A 146 8.90 8.96 3.98
C PRO A 146 8.29 7.61 4.37
N VAL A 147 9.08 6.75 5.02
CA VAL A 147 8.64 5.46 5.56
C VAL A 147 8.92 5.40 7.05
N THR A 148 7.88 5.23 7.86
CA THR A 148 8.01 4.81 9.26
C THR A 148 8.01 3.28 9.28
N ASN A 149 9.18 2.68 9.49
CA ASN A 149 9.40 1.24 9.50
C ASN A 149 9.52 0.75 10.93
N ASP A 150 8.46 0.17 11.49
CA ASP A 150 8.50 -0.40 12.84
C ASP A 150 8.86 -1.89 12.86
N THR A 151 8.95 -2.51 11.68
CA THR A 151 9.18 -3.96 11.53
C THR A 151 10.22 -4.26 10.43
N MET A 152 9.80 -4.46 9.19
CA MET A 152 10.70 -4.80 8.09
C MET A 152 10.30 -4.15 6.77
N VAL A 153 11.26 -3.49 6.15
CA VAL A 153 11.16 -2.99 4.76
C VAL A 153 12.20 -3.70 3.89
N ILE A 154 11.76 -4.18 2.74
CA ILE A 154 12.62 -4.83 1.74
C ILE A 154 12.60 -4.01 0.44
N PHE A 155 13.78 -3.56 0.01
CA PHE A 155 13.99 -3.13 -1.38
C PHE A 155 14.48 -4.31 -2.21
N ASN A 156 13.59 -4.92 -3.00
CA ASN A 156 13.94 -5.95 -3.96
C ASN A 156 14.17 -5.33 -5.34
N GLN A 157 15.38 -4.83 -5.57
CA GLN A 157 15.69 -3.91 -6.65
C GLN A 157 16.52 -4.60 -7.75
N SER A 158 15.95 -4.85 -8.93
CA SER A 158 16.66 -5.44 -10.07
C SER A 158 17.41 -4.43 -10.94
N THR A 159 16.98 -3.17 -10.96
CA THR A 159 17.57 -2.07 -11.75
C THR A 159 17.92 -0.91 -10.84
N ASP A 160 19.02 -0.21 -11.10
CA ASP A 160 19.45 0.93 -10.28
C ASP A 160 18.33 1.96 -10.06
N GLY A 161 18.23 2.47 -8.83
CA GLY A 161 17.25 3.47 -8.45
C GLY A 161 17.68 4.29 -7.24
N THR A 162 17.04 5.45 -7.08
CA THR A 162 17.25 6.37 -5.96
C THR A 162 15.97 6.49 -5.16
N TYR A 163 16.09 6.41 -3.83
CA TYR A 163 14.99 6.64 -2.90
C TYR A 163 15.31 7.85 -2.02
N ALA A 164 14.48 8.88 -2.17
CA ALA A 164 14.67 10.15 -1.47
C ALA A 164 13.92 10.25 -0.14
N GLY A 165 13.00 9.31 0.13
CA GLY A 165 12.27 9.26 1.39
C GLY A 165 13.18 8.99 2.57
N ILE A 166 12.90 9.64 3.69
CA ILE A 166 13.50 9.31 4.98
C ILE A 166 12.86 8.01 5.49
N ILE A 167 13.69 7.05 5.88
CA ILE A 167 13.25 5.84 6.58
C ILE A 167 13.55 6.02 8.07
N SER A 168 12.54 5.88 8.92
CA SER A 168 12.61 5.98 10.39
C SER A 168 12.00 4.74 11.06
N GLY A 169 11.97 4.70 12.39
CA GLY A 169 11.30 3.64 13.16
C GLY A 169 12.24 2.54 13.69
N ALA A 170 11.69 1.57 14.42
CA ALA A 170 12.51 0.55 15.08
C ALA A 170 12.94 -0.63 14.16
N GLY A 171 12.36 -0.70 12.97
CA GLY A 171 12.45 -1.81 12.04
C GLY A 171 13.78 -1.93 11.30
N SER A 172 13.95 -3.08 10.65
CA SER A 172 15.12 -3.44 9.85
C SER A 172 14.93 -3.14 8.37
N LEU A 173 16.05 -2.95 7.66
CA LEU A 173 16.09 -2.74 6.22
C LEU A 173 16.80 -3.91 5.54
N THR A 174 16.20 -4.47 4.48
CA THR A 174 16.86 -5.47 3.63
C THR A 174 16.94 -5.01 2.18
N LYS A 175 18.12 -5.16 1.57
CA LYS A 175 18.36 -4.94 0.15
C LYS A 175 18.56 -6.28 -0.56
N LEU A 176 17.63 -6.57 -1.49
CA LEU A 176 17.66 -7.70 -2.41
C LEU A 176 17.77 -7.22 -3.87
N GLY A 177 17.95 -8.15 -4.80
CA GLY A 177 18.04 -7.89 -6.24
C GLY A 177 19.38 -7.31 -6.68
N SER A 178 19.72 -7.49 -7.96
CA SER A 178 21.03 -7.15 -8.52
C SER A 178 21.31 -5.65 -8.67
N GLY A 179 20.27 -4.82 -8.70
CA GLY A 179 20.40 -3.38 -8.92
C GLY A 179 20.91 -2.64 -7.69
N LYS A 180 21.27 -1.38 -7.88
CA LYS A 180 21.64 -0.45 -6.81
C LYS A 180 20.43 0.28 -6.24
N VAL A 181 20.40 0.45 -4.92
CA VAL A 181 19.52 1.43 -4.26
C VAL A 181 20.40 2.53 -3.69
N VAL A 182 20.14 3.77 -4.10
CA VAL A 182 20.77 4.98 -3.52
C VAL A 182 19.78 5.60 -2.54
N LEU A 183 20.06 5.55 -1.25
CA LEU A 183 19.31 6.27 -0.24
C LEU A 183 19.88 7.69 -0.11
N THR A 184 19.05 8.70 -0.33
CA THR A 184 19.47 10.11 -0.20
C THR A 184 18.83 10.83 0.99
N GLY A 185 17.81 10.24 1.61
CA GLY A 185 17.24 10.73 2.86
C GLY A 185 18.17 10.48 4.04
N GLU A 186 18.11 11.36 5.04
CA GLU A 186 18.77 11.18 6.34
C GLU A 186 17.96 10.17 7.16
N ASN A 187 18.30 8.89 7.04
CA ASN A 187 17.54 7.82 7.67
C ASN A 187 17.84 7.72 9.17
N THR A 188 16.82 7.40 9.95
CA THR A 188 16.86 7.36 11.43
C THR A 188 16.30 6.07 12.00
N TYR A 189 16.08 5.03 11.18
CA TYR A 189 15.63 3.74 11.69
C TYR A 189 16.70 3.12 12.61
N SER A 190 16.31 2.42 13.66
CA SER A 190 17.27 1.87 14.63
C SER A 190 17.59 0.39 14.42
N GLY A 191 16.83 -0.31 13.56
CA GLY A 191 17.09 -1.71 13.25
C GLY A 191 18.29 -1.89 12.32
N GLY A 192 18.75 -3.14 12.18
CA GLY A 192 19.89 -3.47 11.33
C GLY A 192 19.60 -3.35 9.83
N THR A 193 20.67 -3.23 9.05
CA THR A 193 20.64 -3.24 7.58
C THR A 193 21.28 -4.52 7.05
N THR A 194 20.57 -5.27 6.22
CA THR A 194 21.10 -6.45 5.52
C THR A 194 21.16 -6.22 4.02
N VAL A 195 22.33 -6.36 3.42
CA VAL A 195 22.49 -6.37 1.96
C VAL A 195 22.74 -7.80 1.51
N THR A 196 21.76 -8.42 0.86
CA THR A 196 21.88 -9.81 0.37
C THR A 196 22.27 -9.88 -1.10
N ALA A 197 21.98 -8.83 -1.89
CA ALA A 197 22.37 -8.75 -3.29
C ALA A 197 22.43 -7.30 -3.78
N GLY A 198 23.26 -7.08 -4.82
CA GLY A 198 23.42 -5.79 -5.48
C GLY A 198 24.16 -4.78 -4.60
N THR A 199 23.80 -3.50 -4.72
CA THR A 199 24.47 -2.43 -3.97
C THR A 199 23.45 -1.60 -3.20
N LEU A 200 23.74 -1.33 -1.92
CA LEU A 200 23.10 -0.27 -1.16
C LEU A 200 24.10 0.87 -1.02
N GLN A 201 23.77 2.02 -1.60
CA GLN A 201 24.57 3.23 -1.50
C GLN A 201 23.81 4.24 -0.66
N CYS A 202 24.54 4.97 0.17
CA CYS A 202 24.01 5.87 1.17
C CYS A 202 24.93 7.12 1.23
N ASN A 203 24.43 8.27 1.67
CA ASN A 203 25.31 9.35 2.14
C ASN A 203 25.94 8.97 3.50
N SER A 204 26.97 9.67 3.95
CA SER A 204 27.72 9.34 5.18
C SER A 204 26.90 9.26 6.48
N GLU A 205 25.63 9.64 6.45
CA GLU A 205 24.73 9.77 7.61
C GLU A 205 23.49 8.86 7.50
N SER A 206 23.34 8.06 6.43
CA SER A 206 22.06 7.44 6.07
C SER A 206 21.92 5.93 6.34
N LEU A 207 22.91 5.30 6.97
CA LEU A 207 22.79 3.94 7.51
C LEU A 207 23.02 3.94 9.03
N PRO A 208 21.99 4.22 9.83
CA PRO A 208 22.02 3.95 11.26
C PRO A 208 22.07 2.43 11.54
N GLY A 209 22.76 2.03 12.61
CA GLY A 209 22.81 0.64 13.10
C GLY A 209 23.85 -0.26 12.44
N ASP A 210 23.84 -1.55 12.84
CA ASP A 210 24.76 -2.56 12.32
C ASP A 210 24.42 -2.90 10.86
N THR A 211 25.43 -2.95 10.00
CA THR A 211 25.30 -3.36 8.60
C THR A 211 25.91 -4.74 8.39
N LEU A 212 25.10 -5.71 7.97
CA LEU A 212 25.54 -7.02 7.50
C LEU A 212 25.56 -7.03 5.96
N ASN A 213 26.75 -7.20 5.38
CA ASN A 213 26.92 -7.32 3.93
C ASN A 213 27.21 -8.77 3.55
N ASN A 214 26.21 -9.43 2.94
CA ASN A 214 26.26 -10.81 2.45
C ASN A 214 26.19 -10.89 0.91
N ALA A 215 26.33 -9.75 0.22
CA ALA A 215 26.24 -9.64 -1.23
C ALA A 215 27.51 -10.07 -1.98
#